data_AF-A0A1H9TFX3-F1
#
_entry.id   AF-A0A1H9TFX3-F1
#
_cell.length_a   1.000
_cell.length_b   1.000
_cell.length_c   1.000
_cell.angle_alpha   90.00
_cell.angle_beta   90.00
_cell.angle_gamma   90.00
#
_symmetry.space_group_name_H-M   'P 1'
#
loop_
_entity.id
_entity.type
_entity.pdbx_description
1 polymer ?
#
loop_
_entity_poly.entity_id
_entity_poly.type
_entity_poly.pdbx_seq_one_letter_code
_entity_poly.pdbx_strand_id
1 'polypeptide(L)'
;MSEERDPINLLRHYRHDWLNRLQLISGYIDIGDVSKAREVINETINAAQNESKLSNLNIPGFAEDVLTFNWKGYSFTLQCDVVCETVWTGYDRPFQAFFRELTDFFEQFCFSGEHNDLQLMLSDDGTRKLSCHFAGLLHLNGSIYTEKKRIEDAFSPLISEWSIEEQESFVTFEIPINEAV
;
A
#
# COMPACT_ATOMS: atom_id res chain seq x y z
N MET A 1 5.46 13.87 22.34
CA MET A 1 5.41 13.94 20.87
C MET A 1 6.00 12.63 20.39
N SER A 2 5.23 11.78 19.74
CA SER A 2 5.75 10.50 19.24
C SER A 2 6.84 10.79 18.19
N GLU A 3 8.02 10.18 18.36
CA GLU A 3 9.18 10.40 17.47
C GLU A 3 8.88 10.09 15.99
N GLU A 4 7.86 9.28 15.71
CA GLU A 4 7.38 8.90 14.37
C GLU A 4 6.79 10.05 13.55
N ARG A 5 6.34 11.14 14.19
CA ARG A 5 5.77 12.31 13.49
C ARG A 5 6.69 13.52 13.46
N ASP A 6 7.97 13.35 13.79
CA ASP A 6 8.97 14.41 13.61
C ASP A 6 9.24 14.61 12.11
N PRO A 7 8.97 15.81 11.54
CA PRO A 7 9.28 16.10 10.14
C PRO A 7 10.73 15.79 9.75
N ILE A 8 11.68 15.92 10.68
CA ILE A 8 13.10 15.62 10.42
C ILE A 8 13.31 14.12 10.20
N ASN A 9 12.64 13.27 10.98
CA ASN A 9 12.72 11.82 10.82
C ASN A 9 12.04 11.37 9.52
N LEU A 10 10.87 11.90 9.18
CA LEU A 10 10.19 11.61 7.91
C LEU A 10 11.08 11.97 6.70
N LEU A 11 11.68 13.17 6.72
CA LEU A 11 12.61 13.59 5.68
C LEU A 11 13.89 12.75 5.64
N ARG A 12 14.31 12.16 6.76
CA ARG A 12 15.47 11.25 6.81
C ARG A 12 15.17 9.96 6.05
N HIS A 13 14.01 9.34 6.29
CA HIS A 13 13.59 8.14 5.56
C HIS A 13 13.47 8.42 4.07
N TYR A 14 12.75 9.49 3.69
CA TYR A 14 12.61 9.89 2.29
C TYR A 14 13.95 10.09 1.60
N ARG A 15 14.91 10.77 2.25
CA ARG A 15 16.25 10.97 1.70
C ARG A 15 17.04 9.66 1.55
N HIS A 16 16.89 8.73 2.49
CA HIS A 16 17.53 7.42 2.40
C HIS A 16 17.03 6.64 1.18
N ASP A 17 15.71 6.61 0.97
CA ASP A 17 15.11 5.89 -0.16
C ASP A 17 15.53 6.49 -1.51
N TRP A 18 15.57 7.83 -1.60
CA TRP A 18 16.11 8.51 -2.77
C TRP A 18 17.58 8.22 -3.02
N LEU A 19 18.40 8.19 -1.97
CA LEU A 19 19.81 7.87 -2.10
C LEU A 19 20.01 6.46 -2.65
N ASN A 20 19.23 5.48 -2.18
CA ASN A 20 19.30 4.10 -2.67
C ASN A 20 18.91 4.00 -4.15
N ARG A 21 17.83 4.66 -4.57
CA ARG A 21 17.42 4.71 -5.99
C ARG A 21 18.52 5.33 -6.86
N LEU A 22 19.11 6.44 -6.42
CA LEU A 22 20.22 7.09 -7.15
C LEU A 22 21.47 6.20 -7.22
N GLN A 23 21.79 5.46 -6.14
CA GLN A 23 22.89 4.50 -6.13
C GLN A 23 22.67 3.34 -7.10
N LEU A 24 21.45 2.79 -7.19
CA LEU A 24 21.11 1.76 -8.17
C LEU A 24 21.27 2.27 -9.61
N ILE A 25 20.76 3.47 -9.90
CA ILE A 25 20.89 4.10 -11.22
C ILE A 25 22.38 4.28 -11.57
N SER A 26 23.17 4.87 -10.66
CA SER A 26 24.60 5.08 -10.87
C SER A 26 25.33 3.74 -11.06
N GLY A 27 25.05 2.75 -10.22
CA GLY A 27 25.71 1.44 -10.29
C GLY A 27 25.45 0.71 -11.61
N TYR A 28 24.22 0.77 -12.13
CA TYR A 28 23.91 0.21 -13.45
C TYR A 28 24.60 0.96 -14.60
N ILE A 29 24.71 2.29 -14.51
CA ILE A 29 25.46 3.09 -15.48
C ILE A 29 26.95 2.72 -15.45
N ASP A 30 27.54 2.56 -14.25
CA ASP A 30 28.96 2.27 -14.06
C ASP A 30 29.38 0.93 -14.68
N ILE A 31 28.49 -0.07 -14.68
CA ILE A 31 28.74 -1.37 -15.33
C ILE A 31 28.31 -1.41 -16.81
N GLY A 32 27.80 -0.29 -17.35
CA GLY A 32 27.37 -0.15 -18.75
C GLY A 32 25.96 -0.68 -19.04
N ASP A 33 25.19 -1.07 -18.03
CA ASP A 33 23.80 -1.54 -18.18
C ASP A 33 22.80 -0.37 -18.14
N VAL A 34 22.84 0.44 -19.19
CA VAL A 34 21.95 1.61 -19.33
C VAL A 34 20.47 1.22 -19.40
N SER A 35 20.17 -0.02 -19.82
CA SER A 35 18.79 -0.53 -19.87
C SER A 35 18.20 -0.62 -18.48
N LYS A 36 18.89 -1.27 -17.54
CA LYS A 36 18.45 -1.37 -16.15
C LYS A 36 18.43 -0.02 -15.44
N ALA A 37 19.40 0.85 -15.72
CA ALA A 37 19.37 2.22 -15.20
C ALA A 37 18.08 2.95 -15.61
N ARG A 38 17.64 2.78 -16.87
CA ARG A 38 16.40 3.37 -17.39
C ARG A 38 15.15 2.75 -16.77
N GLU A 39 15.17 1.46 -16.49
CA GLU A 39 14.09 0.76 -15.77
C GLU A 39 13.88 1.37 -14.37
N VAL A 40 14.96 1.48 -13.57
CA VAL A 40 14.91 2.10 -12.23
C VAL A 40 14.43 3.56 -12.29
N ILE A 41 14.85 4.32 -13.31
CA ILE A 41 14.36 5.69 -13.53
C ILE A 41 12.85 5.70 -13.77
N ASN A 42 12.34 4.83 -14.65
CA ASN A 42 10.92 4.77 -14.96
C ASN A 42 10.09 4.35 -13.75
N GLU A 43 10.54 3.34 -12.99
CA GLU A 43 9.92 2.92 -11.72
C GLU A 43 9.86 4.08 -10.73
N THR A 44 10.97 4.83 -10.59
CA THR A 44 11.04 5.98 -9.70
C THR A 44 10.07 7.08 -10.11
N ILE A 45 9.94 7.36 -11.41
CA ILE A 45 8.99 8.33 -11.95
C ILE A 45 7.55 7.88 -11.64
N ASN A 46 7.23 6.61 -11.91
CA ASN A 46 5.90 6.06 -11.67
C ASN A 46 5.53 6.11 -10.19
N ALA A 47 6.43 5.71 -9.29
CA ALA A 47 6.24 5.80 -7.85
C ALA A 47 5.95 7.24 -7.41
N ALA A 48 6.77 8.21 -7.85
CA ALA A 48 6.57 9.62 -7.52
C ALA A 48 5.24 10.18 -8.06
N GLN A 49 4.80 9.73 -9.23
CA GLN A 49 3.49 10.09 -9.77
C GLN A 49 2.34 9.52 -8.93
N ASN A 50 2.44 8.26 -8.50
CA ASN A 50 1.43 7.65 -7.63
C ASN A 50 1.39 8.32 -6.25
N GLU A 51 2.54 8.62 -5.64
CA GLU A 51 2.63 9.38 -4.37
C GLU A 51 1.94 10.75 -4.50
N SER A 52 2.15 11.45 -5.62
CA SER A 52 1.50 12.72 -5.93
C SER A 52 -0.01 12.57 -6.09
N LYS A 53 -0.48 11.59 -6.88
CA LYS A 53 -1.91 11.33 -7.06
C LYS A 53 -2.59 11.00 -5.73
N LEU A 54 -1.99 10.10 -4.94
CA LEU A 54 -2.48 9.71 -3.61
C LEU A 54 -2.64 10.94 -2.69
N SER A 55 -1.61 11.78 -2.64
CA SER A 55 -1.62 13.02 -1.83
C SER A 55 -2.74 13.99 -2.26
N ASN A 56 -3.13 13.95 -3.52
CA ASN A 56 -4.17 14.81 -4.09
C ASN A 56 -5.59 14.21 -4.02
N LEU A 57 -5.78 12.98 -3.52
CA LEU A 57 -7.10 12.37 -3.36
C LEU A 57 -7.95 12.97 -2.24
N ASN A 58 -7.40 13.86 -1.40
CA ASN A 58 -8.08 14.45 -0.24
C ASN A 58 -8.54 13.43 0.82
N ILE A 59 -7.72 12.39 1.02
CA ILE A 59 -7.83 11.39 2.09
C ILE A 59 -6.53 11.36 2.92
N PRO A 60 -6.21 12.46 3.64
CA PRO A 60 -4.88 12.69 4.17
C PRO A 60 -4.44 11.66 5.23
N GLY A 61 -5.35 11.14 6.05
CA GLY A 61 -5.01 10.12 7.05
C GLY A 61 -4.59 8.81 6.41
N PHE A 62 -5.37 8.34 5.44
CA PHE A 62 -5.03 7.15 4.64
C PHE A 62 -3.72 7.38 3.86
N ALA A 63 -3.56 8.52 3.20
CA ALA A 63 -2.36 8.85 2.44
C ALA A 63 -1.10 8.86 3.32
N GLU A 64 -1.17 9.44 4.54
CA GLU A 64 -0.07 9.39 5.51
C GLU A 64 0.33 7.94 5.83
N ASP A 65 -0.64 7.07 6.09
CA ASP A 65 -0.37 5.68 6.46
C ASP A 65 0.29 4.89 5.33
N VAL A 66 -0.15 5.09 4.08
CA VAL A 66 0.43 4.44 2.90
C VAL A 66 1.83 4.97 2.60
N LEU A 67 2.02 6.30 2.58
CA LEU A 67 3.31 6.93 2.24
C LEU A 67 4.41 6.62 3.26
N THR A 68 4.03 6.41 4.52
CA THR A 68 4.98 6.10 5.59
C THR A 68 5.12 4.61 5.88
N PHE A 69 4.35 3.76 5.20
CA PHE A 69 4.24 2.33 5.52
C PHE A 69 5.61 1.63 5.54
N ASN A 70 6.39 1.80 4.47
CA ASN A 70 7.69 1.13 4.31
C ASN A 70 8.76 1.60 5.31
N TRP A 71 8.48 2.62 6.13
CA TRP A 71 9.40 3.10 7.17
C TRP A 71 9.10 2.50 8.55
N LYS A 72 7.95 1.83 8.72
CA LYS A 72 7.45 1.30 10.01
C LYS A 72 7.96 -0.10 10.36
N GLY A 73 8.74 -0.73 9.47
CA GLY A 73 9.39 -2.02 9.75
C GLY A 73 8.47 -3.24 9.70
N TYR A 74 7.41 -3.18 8.88
CA TYR A 74 6.58 -4.34 8.56
C TYR A 74 7.39 -5.46 7.88
N SER A 75 6.92 -6.69 8.01
CA SER A 75 7.50 -7.91 7.44
C SER A 75 7.21 -8.10 5.94
N PHE A 76 6.65 -7.07 5.30
CA PHE A 76 6.36 -7.01 3.87
C PHE A 76 6.50 -5.57 3.36
N THR A 77 6.71 -5.41 2.06
CA THR A 77 6.77 -4.09 1.43
C THR A 77 5.43 -3.70 0.82
N LEU A 78 5.17 -2.39 0.72
CA LEU A 78 3.97 -1.84 0.08
C LEU A 78 4.33 -1.07 -1.19
N GLN A 79 3.61 -1.38 -2.27
CA GLN A 79 3.58 -0.57 -3.48
C GLN A 79 2.15 -0.07 -3.72
N CYS A 80 2.01 1.20 -4.11
CA CYS A 80 0.69 1.80 -4.33
C CYS A 80 0.57 2.36 -5.76
N ASP A 81 -0.51 1.96 -6.42
CA ASP A 81 -0.94 2.48 -7.71
C ASP A 81 -2.25 3.27 -7.56
N VAL A 82 -2.28 4.46 -8.13
CA VAL A 82 -3.47 5.33 -8.09
C VAL A 82 -3.99 5.57 -9.50
N VAL A 83 -5.15 4.98 -9.77
CA VAL A 83 -5.90 5.07 -11.02
C VAL A 83 -7.26 5.71 -10.71
N CYS A 84 -7.21 6.97 -10.25
CA CYS A 84 -8.40 7.72 -9.89
C CYS A 84 -8.48 9.02 -10.70
N GLU A 85 -9.68 9.38 -11.14
CA GLU A 85 -9.93 10.64 -11.84
C GLU A 85 -10.49 11.75 -10.94
N THR A 86 -11.01 11.38 -9.77
CA THR A 86 -11.73 12.31 -8.88
C THR A 86 -11.21 12.25 -7.44
N VAL A 87 -11.49 13.31 -6.67
CA VAL A 87 -11.13 13.38 -5.24
C VAL A 87 -12.09 12.57 -4.37
N TRP A 88 -11.58 12.05 -3.27
CA TRP A 88 -12.26 11.12 -2.36
C TRP A 88 -12.55 11.79 -1.00
N THR A 89 -12.86 13.08 -1.02
CA THR A 89 -13.26 13.83 0.18
C THR A 89 -14.37 13.10 0.94
N GLY A 90 -14.18 12.89 2.24
CA GLY A 90 -15.14 12.21 3.11
C GLY A 90 -14.94 10.68 3.22
N TYR A 91 -14.07 10.09 2.40
CA TYR A 91 -13.78 8.66 2.44
C TYR A 91 -12.52 8.30 3.26
N ASP A 92 -11.82 9.30 3.82
CA ASP A 92 -10.53 9.13 4.51
C ASP A 92 -10.59 8.09 5.64
N ARG A 93 -11.52 8.25 6.58
CA ARG A 93 -11.63 7.37 7.76
C ARG A 93 -11.94 5.91 7.40
N PRO A 94 -12.95 5.60 6.54
CA PRO A 94 -13.20 4.23 6.12
C PRO A 94 -11.99 3.53 5.50
N PHE A 95 -11.32 4.18 4.54
CA PHE A 95 -10.15 3.59 3.88
C PHE A 95 -8.98 3.44 4.86
N GLN A 96 -8.73 4.44 5.70
CA GLN A 96 -7.69 4.36 6.73
C GLN A 96 -7.94 3.21 7.71
N ALA A 97 -9.18 3.06 8.20
CA ALA A 97 -9.52 2.01 9.13
C ALA A 97 -9.36 0.61 8.50
N PHE A 98 -9.87 0.43 7.28
CA PHE A 98 -9.74 -0.85 6.57
C PHE A 98 -8.28 -1.18 6.27
N PHE A 99 -7.50 -0.20 5.80
CA PHE A 99 -6.09 -0.39 5.48
C PHE A 99 -5.29 -0.87 6.68
N ARG A 100 -5.48 -0.26 7.85
CA ARG A 100 -4.78 -0.67 9.08
C ARG A 100 -5.12 -2.10 9.49
N GLU A 101 -6.40 -2.45 9.51
CA GLU A 101 -6.86 -3.81 9.83
C GLU A 101 -6.30 -4.83 8.83
N LEU A 102 -6.24 -4.46 7.54
CA LEU A 102 -5.67 -5.30 6.51
C LEU A 102 -4.16 -5.47 6.64
N THR A 103 -3.42 -4.39 6.91
CA THR A 103 -1.97 -4.47 7.08
C THR A 103 -1.58 -5.22 8.34
N ASP A 104 -2.33 -5.05 9.42
CA ASP A 104 -2.11 -5.79 10.67
C ASP A 104 -2.43 -7.28 10.48
N PHE A 105 -3.47 -7.59 9.71
CA PHE A 105 -3.76 -8.96 9.30
C PHE A 105 -2.58 -9.61 8.56
N PHE A 106 -2.05 -8.97 7.51
CA PHE A 106 -0.92 -9.54 6.79
C PHE A 106 0.35 -9.60 7.65
N GLU A 107 0.62 -8.60 8.49
CA GLU A 107 1.77 -8.64 9.40
C GLU A 107 1.70 -9.82 10.37
N GLN A 108 0.51 -10.10 10.91
CA GLN A 108 0.29 -11.20 11.84
C GLN A 108 0.52 -12.57 11.21
N PHE A 109 0.22 -12.72 9.91
CA PHE A 109 0.18 -14.03 9.26
C PHE A 109 1.25 -14.25 8.20
N CYS A 110 1.99 -13.24 7.75
CA CYS A 110 3.11 -13.45 6.83
C CYS A 110 4.34 -14.02 7.55
N PHE A 111 5.15 -14.78 6.82
CA PHE A 111 6.42 -15.27 7.34
C PHE A 111 7.46 -14.14 7.30
N SER A 112 7.96 -13.76 8.47
CA SER A 112 9.03 -12.76 8.60
C SER A 112 10.33 -13.25 7.94
N GLY A 113 11.00 -12.37 7.19
CA GLY A 113 12.29 -12.67 6.55
C GLY A 113 12.16 -13.29 5.15
N GLU A 114 10.94 -13.60 4.71
CA GLU A 114 10.64 -13.92 3.31
C GLU A 114 10.42 -12.64 2.49
N HIS A 115 10.47 -12.77 1.16
CA HIS A 115 10.09 -11.67 0.27
C HIS A 115 8.57 -11.63 0.16
N ASN A 116 7.96 -10.73 0.94
CA ASN A 116 6.52 -10.50 0.93
C ASN A 116 6.25 -9.08 0.41
N ASP A 117 5.31 -8.96 -0.52
CA ASP A 117 4.93 -7.70 -1.16
C ASP A 117 3.41 -7.55 -1.17
N LEU A 118 2.95 -6.35 -0.82
CA LEU A 118 1.56 -5.94 -0.92
C LEU A 118 1.43 -4.87 -2.00
N GLN A 119 0.73 -5.20 -3.07
CA GLN A 119 0.33 -4.25 -4.10
C GLN A 119 -1.05 -3.69 -3.77
N LEU A 120 -1.12 -2.38 -3.60
CA LEU A 120 -2.32 -1.62 -3.28
C LEU A 120 -2.73 -0.81 -4.51
N MET A 121 -3.93 -1.03 -5.03
CA MET A 121 -4.50 -0.26 -6.12
C MET A 121 -5.71 0.53 -5.62
N LEU A 122 -5.70 1.84 -5.86
CA LEU A 122 -6.87 2.69 -5.74
C LEU A 122 -7.47 2.97 -7.11
N SER A 123 -8.78 2.79 -7.25
CA SER A 123 -9.49 3.11 -8.48
C SER A 123 -10.89 3.65 -8.24
N ASP A 124 -11.39 4.41 -9.21
CA ASP A 124 -12.79 4.84 -9.24
C ASP A 124 -13.53 4.38 -10.50
N ASP A 125 -14.40 3.39 -10.35
CA ASP A 125 -15.27 2.88 -11.41
C ASP A 125 -16.66 2.58 -10.82
N GLY A 126 -17.47 3.62 -10.68
CA GLY A 126 -18.78 3.58 -10.00
C GLY A 126 -18.73 3.44 -8.47
N THR A 127 -17.65 2.87 -7.93
CA THR A 127 -17.32 2.80 -6.50
C THR A 127 -15.95 3.42 -6.24
N ARG A 128 -15.69 3.83 -5.00
CA ARG A 128 -14.33 4.07 -4.52
C ARG A 128 -13.75 2.73 -4.12
N LYS A 129 -12.70 2.28 -4.80
CA LYS A 129 -12.19 0.92 -4.67
C LYS A 129 -10.76 0.91 -4.18
N LEU A 130 -10.51 0.11 -3.16
CA LEU A 130 -9.18 -0.29 -2.70
C LEU A 130 -9.06 -1.79 -2.94
N SER A 131 -8.17 -2.17 -3.85
CA SER A 131 -7.82 -3.57 -4.13
C SER A 131 -6.40 -3.84 -3.66
N CYS A 132 -6.20 -4.97 -3.00
CA CYS A 132 -4.91 -5.40 -2.54
C CYS A 132 -4.59 -6.79 -3.08
N HIS A 133 -3.38 -6.94 -3.60
CA HIS A 133 -2.80 -8.21 -3.97
C HIS A 133 -1.54 -8.44 -3.12
N PHE A 134 -1.59 -9.45 -2.26
CA PHE A 134 -0.46 -9.89 -1.46
C PHE A 134 0.23 -11.05 -2.18
N ALA A 135 1.53 -10.93 -2.40
CA ALA A 135 2.39 -11.98 -2.92
C ALA A 135 3.49 -12.26 -1.91
N GLY A 136 3.56 -13.49 -1.39
CA GLY A 136 4.45 -13.83 -0.28
C GLY A 136 3.94 -15.06 0.46
N LEU A 137 4.58 -15.46 1.55
CA LEU A 137 4.19 -16.68 2.26
C LEU A 137 3.32 -16.37 3.48
N LEU A 138 2.15 -17.01 3.58
CA LEU A 138 1.21 -16.88 4.71
C LEU A 138 1.10 -18.15 5.56
N HIS A 139 0.99 -17.96 6.88
CA HIS A 139 0.67 -18.99 7.85
C HIS A 139 -0.82 -19.37 7.79
N LEU A 140 -1.18 -20.34 6.94
CA LEU A 140 -2.55 -20.84 6.87
C LEU A 140 -2.87 -21.78 8.04
N ASN A 141 -3.55 -21.25 9.05
CA ASN A 141 -4.02 -22.00 10.23
C ASN A 141 -5.47 -21.63 10.58
N GLY A 142 -6.06 -22.19 11.64
CA GLY A 142 -7.44 -21.83 12.02
C GLY A 142 -7.65 -20.36 12.40
N SER A 143 -6.60 -19.68 12.90
CA SER A 143 -6.71 -18.28 13.33
C SER A 143 -6.81 -17.30 12.16
N ILE A 144 -6.15 -17.55 11.02
CA ILE A 144 -6.22 -16.66 9.86
C ILE A 144 -7.67 -16.52 9.36
N TYR A 145 -8.40 -17.63 9.29
CA TYR A 145 -9.80 -17.63 8.84
C TYR A 145 -10.74 -17.00 9.86
N THR A 146 -10.42 -17.12 11.15
CA THR A 146 -11.19 -16.46 12.23
C THR A 146 -11.01 -14.95 12.15
N GLU A 147 -9.78 -14.49 11.94
CA GLU A 147 -9.46 -13.07 11.86
C GLU A 147 -9.99 -12.43 10.57
N LYS A 148 -9.83 -13.14 9.43
CA LYS A 148 -10.48 -12.77 8.16
C LYS A 148 -11.98 -12.53 8.36
N LYS A 149 -12.67 -13.49 8.98
CA LYS A 149 -14.12 -13.40 9.21
C LYS A 149 -14.47 -12.22 10.12
N ARG A 150 -13.69 -11.94 11.16
CA ARG A 150 -13.89 -10.78 12.04
C ARG A 150 -13.86 -9.48 11.23
N ILE A 151 -12.88 -9.34 10.34
CA ILE A 151 -12.74 -8.15 9.49
C ILE A 151 -13.88 -8.09 8.47
N GLU A 152 -14.24 -9.21 7.83
CA GLU A 152 -15.41 -9.27 6.93
C GLU A 152 -16.71 -8.84 7.61
N ASP A 153 -16.97 -9.31 8.83
CA ASP A 153 -18.16 -8.91 9.60
C ASP A 153 -18.11 -7.42 9.98
N ALA A 154 -16.93 -6.89 10.32
CA ALA A 154 -16.75 -5.49 10.73
C ALA A 154 -16.91 -4.49 9.57
N PHE A 155 -16.51 -4.87 8.36
CA PHE A 155 -16.58 -4.03 7.16
C PHE A 155 -17.71 -4.43 6.21
N SER A 156 -18.61 -5.34 6.60
CA SER A 156 -19.76 -5.73 5.78
C SER A 156 -20.69 -4.53 5.50
N PRO A 157 -21.21 -4.35 4.27
CA PRO A 157 -21.04 -5.16 3.07
C PRO A 157 -19.98 -4.62 2.10
N LEU A 158 -18.99 -3.87 2.58
CA LEU A 158 -18.05 -3.11 1.75
C LEU A 158 -16.89 -3.95 1.22
N ILE A 159 -16.65 -5.15 1.74
CA ILE A 159 -15.67 -6.09 1.15
C ILE A 159 -16.40 -6.90 0.07
N SER A 160 -16.03 -6.66 -1.20
CA SER A 160 -16.64 -7.33 -2.35
C SER A 160 -16.03 -8.70 -2.64
N GLU A 161 -14.73 -8.85 -2.36
CA GLU A 161 -13.97 -10.08 -2.59
C GLU A 161 -12.85 -10.20 -1.55
N TRP A 162 -12.66 -11.40 -0.99
CA TRP A 162 -11.48 -11.72 -0.20
C TRP A 162 -11.12 -13.20 -0.33
N SER A 163 -10.08 -13.48 -1.12
CA SER A 163 -9.45 -14.79 -1.26
C SER A 163 -8.12 -14.84 -0.50
N ILE A 164 -7.87 -15.96 0.17
CA ILE A 164 -6.62 -16.21 0.90
C ILE A 164 -6.06 -17.56 0.46
N GLU A 165 -4.88 -17.51 -0.13
CA GLU A 165 -4.07 -18.68 -0.44
C GLU A 165 -2.67 -18.53 0.18
N GLU A 166 -1.88 -19.61 0.17
CA GLU A 166 -0.60 -19.66 0.89
C GLU A 166 0.44 -18.69 0.30
N GLN A 167 0.38 -18.45 -1.01
CA GLN A 167 1.36 -17.65 -1.74
C GLN A 167 0.80 -16.36 -2.35
N GLU A 168 -0.49 -16.36 -2.69
CA GLU A 168 -1.17 -15.22 -3.30
C GLU A 168 -2.50 -15.00 -2.59
N SER A 169 -2.79 -13.76 -2.23
CA SER A 169 -4.05 -13.40 -1.59
C SER A 169 -4.57 -12.10 -2.18
N PHE A 170 -5.88 -12.00 -2.30
CA PHE A 170 -6.51 -10.82 -2.89
C PHE A 170 -7.69 -10.36 -2.04
N VAL A 171 -7.82 -9.05 -1.85
CA VAL A 171 -8.99 -8.46 -1.19
C VAL A 171 -9.37 -7.17 -1.89
N THR A 172 -10.67 -6.95 -2.02
CA THR A 172 -11.22 -5.71 -2.57
C THR A 172 -12.26 -5.12 -1.63
N PHE A 173 -12.07 -3.86 -1.29
CA PHE A 173 -12.93 -3.03 -0.47
C PHE A 173 -13.49 -1.87 -1.30
N GLU A 174 -14.81 -1.73 -1.31
CA GLU A 174 -15.53 -0.82 -2.19
C GLU A 174 -16.60 -0.04 -1.43
N ILE A 175 -16.59 1.27 -1.60
CA ILE A 175 -17.63 2.15 -1.08
C ILE A 175 -18.37 2.78 -2.25
N PRO A 176 -19.71 2.66 -2.35
CA PRO A 176 -20.47 3.34 -3.38
C PRO A 176 -20.20 4.84 -3.40
N ILE A 177 -20.09 5.40 -4.62
CA ILE A 177 -20.08 6.85 -4.78
C ILE A 177 -21.53 7.30 -4.56
N ASN A 178 -21.81 7.89 -3.40
CA ASN A 178 -23.11 8.49 -3.19
C ASN A 178 -23.18 9.73 -4.09
N GLU A 179 -24.03 9.70 -5.11
CA GLU A 179 -24.41 10.89 -5.89
C GLU A 179 -25.19 11.86 -4.98
N ALA A 180 -24.50 12.57 -4.11
CA ALA A 180 -25.09 13.65 -3.31
C ALA A 180 -24.01 14.66 -2.92
N VAL A 181 -23.72 15.58 -3.83
CA VAL A 181 -23.38 16.96 -3.51
C VAL A 181 -24.39 17.86 -4.22
#